data_AF-A0A4U9DEJ0-F1
#
_entry.id   AF-A0A4U9DEJ0-F1
#
_cell.length_a   1.000
_cell.length_b   1.000
_cell.length_c   1.000
_cell.angle_alpha   90.00
_cell.angle_beta   90.00
_cell.angle_gamma   90.00
#
_symmetry.space_group_name_H-M   'P 1'
#
loop_
_entity.id
_entity.type
_entity.pdbx_description
1 polymer ?
#
loop_
_entity_poly.entity_id
_entity_poly.type
_entity_poly.pdbx_seq_one_letter_code
_entity_poly.pdbx_strand_id
1 'polypeptide(L)'
;MGDPGHQPNPCNAPLTEAPFYAITLYTGDLGTSRGLVTTADAQVINQQGQPIKGLYAVGNDMDSLMAGTYPGPGITLGPALTFGYLCATHMAQQPAL
;
A
#
# COMPACT_ATOMS: atom_id res chain seq x y z
N MET A 1 -3.93 0.51 -19.61
CA MET A 1 -4.57 1.16 -20.76
C MET A 1 -3.94 0.61 -22.03
N GLY A 2 -4.70 0.46 -23.10
CA GLY A 2 -4.16 0.02 -24.39
C GLY A 2 -3.35 1.12 -25.10
N ASP A 3 -2.59 0.74 -26.12
CA ASP A 3 -1.80 1.65 -26.97
C ASP A 3 -2.70 2.66 -27.72
N PRO A 4 -2.55 3.99 -27.53
CA PRO A 4 -3.33 5.00 -28.24
C PRO A 4 -3.22 4.96 -29.76
N GLY A 5 -2.13 4.41 -30.31
CA GLY A 5 -1.93 4.29 -31.76
C GLY A 5 -2.79 3.22 -32.43
N HIS A 6 -3.38 2.30 -31.66
CA HIS A 6 -4.19 1.21 -32.18
C HIS A 6 -5.67 1.60 -32.26
N GLN A 7 -6.24 1.50 -33.46
CA GLN A 7 -7.62 1.83 -33.79
C GLN A 7 -8.43 0.56 -34.08
N PRO A 8 -9.76 0.53 -33.85
CA PRO A 8 -10.59 1.64 -33.34
C PRO A 8 -10.58 1.79 -31.82
N ASN A 9 -10.34 0.72 -31.06
CA ASN A 9 -10.20 0.77 -29.60
C ASN A 9 -9.24 -0.33 -29.12
N PRO A 10 -8.11 0.01 -28.50
CA PRO A 10 -7.10 -0.96 -28.08
C PRO A 10 -7.51 -1.80 -26.86
N CYS A 11 -8.63 -1.48 -26.22
CA CYS A 11 -9.15 -2.16 -25.05
C CYS A 11 -10.37 -3.05 -25.36
N ASN A 12 -10.83 -3.10 -26.62
CA ASN A 12 -12.03 -3.84 -26.99
C ASN A 12 -11.85 -4.58 -28.32
N ALA A 13 -11.99 -5.90 -28.29
CA ALA A 13 -11.91 -6.76 -29.47
C ALA A 13 -13.05 -7.80 -29.45
N PRO A 14 -13.59 -8.19 -30.61
CA PRO A 14 -14.64 -9.21 -30.70
C PRO A 14 -14.09 -10.60 -30.36
N LEU A 15 -14.91 -11.43 -29.71
CA LEU A 15 -14.63 -12.85 -29.49
C LEU A 15 -15.24 -13.67 -30.63
N THR A 16 -14.42 -14.07 -31.62
CA THR A 16 -14.92 -14.69 -32.86
C THR A 16 -14.65 -16.19 -32.98
N GLU A 17 -13.64 -16.70 -32.27
CA GLU A 17 -13.16 -18.08 -32.44
C GLU A 17 -13.16 -18.83 -31.11
N ALA A 18 -13.64 -20.07 -31.16
CA ALA A 18 -13.68 -21.00 -30.04
C ALA A 18 -12.30 -21.68 -29.85
N PRO A 19 -12.00 -22.24 -28.65
CA PRO A 19 -12.87 -22.40 -27.49
C PRO A 19 -13.06 -21.11 -26.68
N PHE A 20 -14.28 -20.91 -26.19
CA PHE A 20 -14.59 -19.83 -25.24
C PHE A 20 -14.35 -20.31 -23.80
N TYR A 21 -13.91 -19.39 -22.95
CA TYR A 21 -13.57 -19.65 -21.56
C TYR A 21 -14.43 -18.79 -20.62
N ALA A 22 -14.70 -19.31 -19.43
CA ALA A 22 -15.37 -18.58 -18.36
C ALA A 22 -14.57 -18.75 -17.06
N ILE A 23 -14.50 -17.67 -16.27
CA ILE A 23 -13.92 -17.67 -14.92
C ILE A 23 -14.92 -17.04 -13.95
N THR A 24 -15.06 -17.63 -12.77
CA THR A 24 -15.85 -17.03 -11.70
C THR A 24 -15.01 -15.97 -11.00
N LEU A 25 -15.57 -14.78 -10.81
CA LEU A 25 -14.91 -13.67 -10.12
C LEU A 25 -15.49 -13.49 -8.72
N TYR A 26 -14.61 -13.22 -7.77
CA TYR A 26 -14.95 -12.89 -6.37
C TYR A 26 -14.25 -11.60 -5.98
N THR A 27 -14.78 -10.91 -4.97
CA THR A 27 -14.09 -9.79 -4.33
C THR A 27 -12.91 -10.32 -3.53
N GLY A 28 -11.70 -9.85 -3.84
CA GLY A 28 -10.52 -10.04 -3.02
C GLY A 28 -10.05 -8.72 -2.43
N ASP A 29 -9.38 -8.78 -1.28
CA ASP A 29 -8.65 -7.65 -0.72
C ASP A 29 -7.15 -7.76 -1.03
N LEU A 30 -6.48 -6.61 -1.08
CA LEU A 30 -5.03 -6.51 -1.28
C LEU A 30 -4.29 -6.15 0.03
N GLY A 31 -5.02 -6.09 1.14
CA GLY A 31 -4.55 -5.59 2.43
C GLY A 31 -5.48 -4.52 3.03
N THR A 32 -5.22 -4.19 4.29
CA THR A 32 -5.97 -3.21 5.05
C THR A 32 -5.34 -1.82 4.93
N SER A 33 -6.17 -0.79 4.85
CA SER A 33 -5.70 0.61 4.93
C SER A 33 -5.71 1.16 6.35
N ARG A 34 -6.34 0.47 7.29
CA ARG A 34 -6.35 0.82 8.71
C ARG A 34 -5.22 0.11 9.43
N GLY A 35 -4.55 0.83 10.31
CA GLY A 35 -3.45 0.30 11.11
C GLY A 35 -3.18 1.12 12.36
N LEU A 36 -1.97 0.99 12.89
CA LEU A 36 -1.47 1.77 14.01
C LEU A 36 -1.14 3.19 13.55
N VAL A 37 -1.62 4.19 14.28
CA VAL A 37 -1.27 5.58 14.02
C VAL A 37 0.20 5.79 14.39
N THR A 38 0.97 6.39 13.49
CA THR A 38 2.41 6.60 13.68
C THR A 38 2.84 8.05 13.50
N THR A 39 4.01 8.38 14.05
CA THR A 39 4.73 9.62 13.72
C THR A 39 5.33 9.57 12.30
N ALA A 40 5.94 10.67 11.86
CA ALA A 40 6.72 10.73 10.62
C ALA A 40 7.92 9.77 10.61
N ASP A 41 8.45 9.42 11.80
CA ASP A 41 9.54 8.47 11.99
C ASP A 41 9.05 7.02 12.23
N ALA A 42 7.78 6.75 11.92
CA ALA A 42 7.12 5.46 12.06
C ALA A 42 6.96 4.93 13.50
N GLN A 43 7.12 5.77 14.52
CA GLN A 43 6.86 5.38 15.91
C GLN A 43 5.36 5.27 16.17
N VAL A 44 4.92 4.21 16.84
CA VAL A 44 3.50 4.04 17.18
C VAL A 44 3.06 5.06 18.22
N ILE A 45 1.90 5.68 17.99
CA ILE A 45 1.29 6.67 18.88
C ILE A 45 0.29 5.99 19.80
N ASN A 46 0.38 6.27 21.11
CA ASN A 46 -0.56 5.77 22.10
C ASN A 46 -1.86 6.62 22.13
N GLN A 47 -2.83 6.22 22.97
CA GLN A 47 -4.12 6.92 23.11
C GLN A 47 -4.01 8.35 23.63
N GLN A 48 -2.87 8.75 24.21
CA GLN A 48 -2.61 10.10 24.71
C GLN A 48 -1.88 10.96 23.65
N GLY A 49 -1.71 10.46 22.43
CA GLY A 49 -1.00 11.17 21.36
C GLY A 49 0.52 11.16 21.51
N GLN A 50 1.08 10.29 22.35
CA GLN A 50 2.53 10.22 22.61
C GLN A 50 3.17 9.00 21.91
N PRO A 51 4.39 9.14 21.35
CA PRO A 51 5.13 8.01 20.81
C PRO A 51 5.45 6.98 21.90
N ILE A 52 5.24 5.70 21.59
CA ILE A 52 5.63 4.59 22.45
C ILE A 52 7.12 4.29 22.21
N LYS A 53 7.94 4.46 23.24
CA LYS A 53 9.40 4.22 23.14
C LYS A 53 9.68 2.79 22.68
N GLY A 54 10.44 2.66 21.59
CA GLY A 54 10.88 1.37 21.06
C GLY A 54 9.86 0.63 20.18
N LEU A 55 8.64 1.18 19.98
CA LEU A 55 7.61 0.54 19.17
C LEU A 55 7.37 1.33 17.87
N TYR A 56 7.45 0.62 16.74
CA TYR A 56 7.32 1.16 15.40
C TYR A 56 6.41 0.28 14.57
N ALA A 57 5.75 0.86 13.57
CA ALA A 57 4.91 0.14 12.61
C ALA A 57 5.15 0.69 11.20
N VAL A 58 5.22 -0.17 10.20
CA VAL A 58 5.44 0.20 8.79
C VAL A 58 4.61 -0.71 7.88
N GLY A 59 4.43 -0.31 6.62
CA GLY A 59 3.62 -1.08 5.68
C GLY A 59 2.16 -1.19 6.12
N ASN A 60 1.55 -2.36 5.98
CA ASN A 60 0.13 -2.55 6.27
C ASN A 60 -0.21 -2.50 7.77
N ASP A 61 0.79 -2.58 8.66
CA ASP A 61 0.57 -2.40 10.10
C ASP A 61 0.41 -0.92 10.47
N MET A 62 0.92 0.00 9.64
CA MET A 62 0.77 1.45 9.81
C MET A 62 -0.59 1.90 9.24
N ASP A 63 -1.24 2.85 9.91
CA ASP A 63 -2.43 3.50 9.36
C ASP A 63 -2.07 4.23 8.07
N SER A 64 -2.75 3.86 6.97
CA SER A 64 -2.36 4.32 5.65
C SER A 64 -2.58 5.82 5.52
N LEU A 65 -1.52 6.55 5.17
CA LEU A 65 -1.60 7.97 4.81
C LEU A 65 -2.52 8.25 3.60
N MET A 66 -2.90 7.22 2.85
CA MET A 66 -3.84 7.33 1.74
C MET A 66 -5.31 7.17 2.16
N ALA A 67 -5.57 6.85 3.43
CA ALA A 67 -6.91 6.74 4.02
C ALA A 67 -7.89 5.86 3.20
N GLY A 68 -7.40 4.75 2.63
CA GLY A 68 -8.20 3.85 1.80
C GLY A 68 -8.21 4.16 0.30
N THR A 69 -7.60 5.27 -0.11
CA THR A 69 -7.47 5.61 -1.53
C THR A 69 -6.33 4.83 -2.17
N TYR A 70 -6.55 4.33 -3.39
CA TYR A 70 -5.51 3.68 -4.20
C TYR A 70 -5.11 4.62 -5.35
N PRO A 71 -4.15 5.55 -5.15
CA PRO A 71 -3.75 6.55 -6.13
C PRO A 71 -3.01 5.96 -7.33
N GLY A 72 -2.40 4.78 -7.18
CA GLY A 72 -1.62 4.18 -8.24
C GLY A 72 -0.89 2.90 -7.83
N PRO A 73 -0.32 2.19 -8.81
CA PRO A 73 0.41 0.95 -8.57
C PRO A 73 1.60 1.19 -7.64
N GLY A 74 1.85 0.23 -6.74
CA GLY A 74 2.95 0.31 -5.79
C GLY A 74 2.65 1.11 -4.52
N ILE A 75 1.41 1.57 -4.33
CA ILE A 75 1.05 2.37 -3.14
C ILE A 75 1.25 1.65 -1.81
N THR A 76 1.29 0.32 -1.78
CA THR A 76 1.61 -0.42 -0.56
C THR A 76 3.13 -0.48 -0.34
N LEU A 77 3.87 -0.90 -1.36
CA LEU A 77 5.31 -1.15 -1.26
C LEU A 77 6.14 0.14 -1.14
N GLY A 78 5.79 1.19 -1.88
CA GLY A 78 6.53 2.45 -1.86
C GLY A 78 6.60 3.09 -0.46
N PRO A 79 5.45 3.34 0.19
CA PRO A 79 5.40 3.77 1.58
C PRO A 79 6.04 2.78 2.55
N ALA A 80 5.80 1.47 2.41
CA ALA A 80 6.40 0.48 3.30
C ALA A 80 7.94 0.56 3.32
N LEU A 81 8.57 0.66 2.14
CA LEU A 81 10.02 0.82 2.02
C LEU A 81 10.50 2.17 2.57
N THR A 82 9.78 3.25 2.26
CA THR A 82 10.12 4.60 2.73
C THR A 82 10.07 4.70 4.25
N PHE A 83 8.97 4.28 4.86
CA PHE A 83 8.83 4.31 6.33
C PHE A 83 9.68 3.26 7.01
N GLY A 84 9.97 2.13 6.36
CA GLY A 84 10.98 1.17 6.83
C GLY A 84 12.37 1.81 6.95
N TYR A 85 12.78 2.60 5.96
CA TYR A 85 14.02 3.35 6.01
C TYR A 85 14.02 4.43 7.11
N LEU A 86 12.92 5.19 7.24
CA LEU A 86 12.79 6.23 8.28
C LEU A 86 12.82 5.62 9.69
N CYS A 87 12.09 4.52 9.90
CA CYS A 87 12.10 3.74 11.14
C CYS A 87 13.53 3.35 11.54
N ALA A 88 14.26 2.70 10.63
CA ALA A 88 15.62 2.24 10.90
C ALA A 88 16.58 3.42 11.17
N THR A 89 16.45 4.52 10.41
CA THR A 89 17.26 5.73 10.59
C THR A 89 17.01 6.36 11.96
N HIS A 90 15.74 6.47 12.36
CA HIS A 90 15.38 7.00 13.67
C HIS A 90 15.88 6.07 14.79
N MET A 91 15.66 4.75 14.67
CA MET A 91 16.15 3.76 15.64
C MET A 91 17.67 3.87 15.87
N ALA A 92 18.46 4.06 14.80
CA ALA A 92 19.92 4.15 14.89
C ALA A 92 20.42 5.40 15.65
N GLN A 93 19.59 6.44 15.76
CA GLN A 93 19.91 7.66 16.52
C GLN A 93 19.48 7.59 17.99
N GLN A 94 18.68 6.59 18.36
CA GLN A 94 18.21 6.41 19.72
C GLN A 94 19.25 5.64 20.56
N PRO A 95 19.42 5.99 21.83
CA PRO A 95 20.23 5.19 22.74
C PRO A 95 19.65 3.79 22.87
N ALA A 96 20.53 2.79 22.97
CA ALA A 96 20.13 1.41 23.25
C ALA A 96 19.27 1.36 24.52
N LEU A 97 18.20 0.56 24.46
CA LEU A 97 17.24 0.37 25.55
C LEU A 97 17.89 -0.24 26.80
#